data_AF-A0A2N5GI51-F1
#
_entry.id   AF-A0A2N5GI51-F1
#
_cell.length_a   1.000
_cell.length_b   1.000
_cell.length_c   1.000
_cell.angle_alpha   90.00
_cell.angle_beta   90.00
_cell.angle_gamma   90.00
#
_symmetry.space_group_name_H-M   'P 1'
#
loop_
_entity.id
_entity.type
_entity.pdbx_description
1 polymer ?
#
loop_
_entity_poly.entity_id
_entity_poly.type
_entity_poly.pdbx_seq_one_letter_code
_entity_poly.pdbx_strand_id
1 'polypeptide(L)'
;MVVRCVLNEGYLFSPRKVRQGLTQKTTYNEITIHREYNVHGILFYEDGLRYLLFDDCETPYWYPADLFVVIDNKVPEQWYYKFFGYEETVSAIWGYYELVHSEEHFDGLSEQETKAIDLFLKRKKEIYN
;
A
#
# COMPACT_ATOMS: atom_id res chain seq x y z
N MET A 1 8.43 7.64 -5.56
CA MET A 1 8.98 6.52 -4.77
C MET A 1 8.77 5.25 -5.58
N VAL A 2 9.82 4.47 -5.77
CA VAL A 2 9.81 3.25 -6.58
C VAL A 2 10.33 2.10 -5.74
N VAL A 3 9.64 0.97 -5.80
CA VAL A 3 10.02 -0.28 -5.14
C VAL A 3 10.12 -1.40 -6.15
N ARG A 4 11.04 -2.34 -5.95
CA ARG A 4 11.17 -3.53 -6.78
C ARG A 4 10.74 -4.76 -6.01
N CYS A 5 9.87 -5.56 -6.60
CA CYS A 5 9.45 -6.83 -6.03
C CYS A 5 10.63 -7.79 -5.98
N VAL A 6 10.89 -8.39 -4.81
CA VAL A 6 11.95 -9.40 -4.63
C VAL A 6 11.39 -10.75 -4.19
N LEU A 7 10.17 -10.77 -3.65
CA LEU A 7 9.43 -11.96 -3.22
C LEU A 7 7.96 -11.77 -3.64
N ASN A 8 7.28 -12.85 -3.97
CA ASN A 8 5.82 -12.86 -4.16
C ASN A 8 5.09 -13.74 -3.14
N GLU A 9 5.78 -14.29 -2.15
CA GLU A 9 5.18 -15.00 -1.01
C GLU A 9 5.47 -14.21 0.27
N GLY A 10 4.44 -13.95 1.07
CA GLY A 10 4.55 -13.23 2.33
C GLY A 10 3.53 -13.69 3.36
N TYR A 11 3.67 -13.22 4.60
CA TYR A 11 2.65 -13.46 5.61
C TYR A 11 1.35 -12.75 5.22
N LEU A 12 0.24 -13.48 5.31
CA LEU A 12 -1.09 -12.93 5.09
C LEU A 12 -1.40 -11.86 6.14
N PHE A 13 -0.99 -12.13 7.38
CA PHE A 13 -1.26 -11.29 8.52
C PHE A 13 -0.12 -10.33 8.84
N SER A 14 -0.45 -9.28 9.58
CA SER A 14 0.53 -8.31 10.08
C SER A 14 1.60 -8.94 10.97
N PRO A 15 2.78 -8.29 11.12
CA PRO A 15 3.81 -8.76 12.03
C PRO A 15 3.32 -8.99 13.46
N ARG A 16 2.41 -8.15 13.98
CA ARG A 16 1.79 -8.36 15.30
C ARG A 16 1.06 -9.69 15.39
N LYS A 17 0.22 -10.01 14.42
CA LYS A 17 -0.55 -11.27 14.35
C LYS A 17 0.36 -12.48 14.14
N VAL A 18 1.42 -12.35 13.33
CA VAL A 18 2.41 -13.42 13.14
C VAL A 18 3.10 -13.76 14.46
N ARG A 19 3.48 -12.77 15.28
CA ARG A 19 4.05 -13.00 16.63
C ARG A 19 3.05 -13.64 17.59
N GLN A 20 1.75 -13.51 17.35
CA GLN A 20 0.68 -14.19 18.08
C GLN A 20 0.41 -15.62 17.57
N GLY A 21 1.18 -16.10 16.59
CA GLY A 21 1.11 -17.47 16.06
C GLY A 21 0.33 -17.61 14.75
N LEU A 22 -0.21 -16.53 14.19
CA LEU A 22 -0.89 -16.57 12.89
C LEU A 22 0.13 -16.49 11.75
N THR A 23 0.74 -17.62 11.42
CA THR A 23 1.86 -17.72 10.47
C THR A 23 1.44 -18.12 9.05
N GLN A 24 0.17 -17.96 8.70
CA GLN A 24 -0.29 -18.27 7.34
C GLN A 24 0.39 -17.34 6.33
N LYS A 25 0.90 -17.95 5.26
CA LYS A 25 1.45 -17.22 4.11
C LYS A 25 0.48 -17.25 2.94
N THR A 26 0.66 -16.30 2.04
CA THR A 26 -0.05 -16.22 0.77
C THR A 26 0.92 -15.88 -0.35
N THR A 27 0.59 -16.35 -1.56
CA THR A 27 1.27 -15.97 -2.79
C THR A 27 0.48 -14.84 -3.45
N TYR A 28 1.16 -13.75 -3.77
CA TYR A 28 0.63 -12.58 -4.46
C TYR A 28 0.98 -12.71 -5.95
N ASN A 29 0.05 -13.22 -6.76
CA ASN A 29 0.30 -13.47 -8.19
C ASN A 29 0.16 -12.21 -9.05
N GLU A 30 -0.37 -11.15 -8.47
CA GLU A 30 -0.64 -9.86 -9.09
C GLU A 30 0.61 -8.95 -9.12
N ILE A 31 1.73 -9.42 -8.53
CA ILE A 31 3.03 -8.78 -8.59
C ILE A 31 4.10 -9.73 -9.14
N THR A 32 4.98 -9.20 -9.98
CA THR A 32 6.05 -9.93 -10.66
C THR A 32 7.40 -9.66 -10.00
N ILE A 33 8.13 -10.71 -9.63
CA ILE A 33 9.49 -10.59 -9.08
C ILE A 33 10.40 -9.86 -10.09
N HIS A 34 11.26 -8.98 -9.57
CA HIS A 34 12.15 -8.07 -10.30
C HIS A 34 11.48 -6.90 -11.02
N ARG A 35 10.15 -6.83 -11.05
CA ARG A 35 9.43 -5.67 -11.59
C ARG A 35 9.45 -4.51 -10.59
N GLU A 36 9.56 -3.31 -11.14
CA GLU A 36 9.49 -2.05 -10.39
C GLU A 36 8.07 -1.48 -10.41
N TYR A 37 7.64 -0.96 -9.26
CA TYR A 37 6.32 -0.40 -9.04
C TYR A 37 6.44 0.99 -8.43
N ASN A 38 5.59 1.91 -8.90
CA ASN A 38 5.37 3.18 -8.22
C ASN A 38 4.52 2.94 -6.97
N VAL A 39 4.96 3.48 -5.84
CA VAL A 39 4.18 3.43 -4.60
C VAL A 39 3.19 4.60 -4.62
N HIS A 40 1.90 4.35 -4.40
CA HIS A 40 0.84 5.36 -4.41
C HIS A 40 0.34 5.75 -3.02
N GLY A 41 0.76 5.00 -2.00
CA GLY A 41 0.47 5.25 -0.59
C GLY A 41 1.27 4.30 0.29
N ILE A 42 1.48 4.71 1.53
CA ILE A 42 2.16 3.92 2.56
C ILE A 42 1.27 3.95 3.80
N LEU A 43 1.08 2.82 4.45
CA LEU A 43 0.43 2.80 5.76
C LEU A 43 1.19 1.91 6.74
N PHE A 44 0.98 2.18 8.03
CA PHE A 44 1.47 1.35 9.11
C PHE A 44 0.30 0.65 9.80
N TYR A 45 0.14 -0.64 9.52
CA TYR A 45 -0.96 -1.50 9.97
C TYR A 45 -0.44 -2.60 10.89
N GLU A 46 -0.90 -2.61 12.14
CA GLU A 46 -0.57 -3.65 13.14
C GLU A 46 0.93 -4.03 13.16
N ASP A 47 1.81 -3.03 13.29
CA ASP A 47 3.28 -3.13 13.28
C ASP A 47 3.94 -3.48 11.93
N GLY A 48 3.18 -3.49 10.84
CA GLY A 48 3.69 -3.75 9.49
C GLY A 48 3.51 -2.56 8.57
N LEU A 49 4.52 -2.28 7.76
CA LEU A 49 4.40 -1.31 6.67
C LEU A 49 3.73 -1.96 5.45
N ARG A 50 2.82 -1.25 4.79
CA ARG A 50 2.22 -1.68 3.53
C ARG A 50 2.37 -0.60 2.45
N TYR A 51 2.49 -1.04 1.21
CA TYR A 51 2.52 -0.19 0.02
C TYR A 51 1.24 -0.37 -0.79
N LEU A 52 0.59 0.75 -1.14
CA LEU A 52 -0.47 0.78 -2.14
C LEU A 52 0.19 0.83 -3.52
N LEU A 53 0.03 -0.22 -4.31
CA LEU A 53 0.59 -0.33 -5.66
C LEU A 53 -0.54 -0.38 -6.68
N PHE A 54 -0.24 0.00 -7.92
CA PHE A 54 -1.05 -0.37 -9.08
C PHE A 54 -0.42 -1.61 -9.71
N ASP A 55 -1.05 -2.75 -9.53
CA ASP A 55 -0.49 -4.07 -9.75
C ASP A 55 -0.52 -4.51 -11.23
N ASP A 56 -0.08 -5.74 -11.50
CA ASP A 56 -0.03 -6.29 -12.86
C ASP A 56 -1.43 -6.65 -13.42
N CYS A 57 -2.45 -6.64 -12.56
CA CYS A 57 -3.86 -6.78 -12.91
C CYS A 57 -4.57 -5.43 -13.08
N GLU A 58 -3.80 -4.33 -13.19
CA GLU A 58 -4.33 -2.98 -13.32
C GLU A 58 -5.25 -2.57 -12.16
N THR A 59 -4.95 -3.06 -10.96
CA THR A 59 -5.77 -2.86 -9.77
C THR A 59 -4.94 -2.20 -8.65
N PRO A 60 -5.49 -1.22 -7.91
CA PRO A 60 -4.85 -0.70 -6.71
C PRO A 60 -5.00 -1.68 -5.53
N TYR A 61 -3.89 -2.08 -4.91
CA TYR A 61 -3.91 -3.01 -3.78
C TYR A 61 -2.79 -2.77 -2.75
N TRP A 62 -3.05 -3.13 -1.49
CA TRP A 62 -2.14 -2.98 -0.35
C TRP A 62 -1.27 -4.22 -0.11
N TYR A 63 0.00 -4.14 -0.47
CA TYR A 63 0.95 -5.24 -0.29
C TYR A 63 1.85 -5.04 0.95
N PRO A 64 2.23 -6.11 1.66
CA PRO A 64 3.27 -6.05 2.68
C PRO A 64 4.58 -5.49 2.12
N ALA A 65 5.19 -4.54 2.81
CA ALA A 65 6.43 -3.91 2.34
C ALA A 65 7.62 -4.89 2.25
N ASP A 66 7.60 -5.95 3.06
CA ASP A 66 8.65 -6.98 3.11
C ASP A 66 8.83 -7.75 1.78
N LEU A 67 7.86 -7.66 0.87
CA LEU A 67 7.93 -8.24 -0.48
C LEU A 67 8.83 -7.45 -1.43
N PHE A 68 9.26 -6.25 -1.04
CA PHE A 68 9.93 -5.30 -1.93
C PHE A 68 11.23 -4.73 -1.33
N VAL A 69 12.09 -4.22 -2.22
CA VAL A 69 13.21 -3.33 -1.86
C VAL A 69 12.99 -1.95 -2.47
N VAL A 70 13.34 -0.88 -1.75
CA VAL A 70 13.24 0.49 -2.25
C VAL A 70 14.36 0.75 -3.27
N ILE A 71 13.99 1.21 -4.47
CA ILE A 71 14.92 1.59 -5.55
C ILE A 71 15.08 3.10 -5.64
N ASP A 72 13.97 3.83 -5.45
CA ASP A 72 13.96 5.29 -5.33
C ASP A 72 13.14 5.69 -4.11
N ASN A 73 13.81 6.29 -3.13
CA ASN A 73 13.23 6.72 -1.86
C ASN A 73 12.61 8.13 -1.91
N LYS A 74 12.61 8.81 -3.07
CA LYS A 74 11.96 10.12 -3.21
C LYS A 74 10.44 9.98 -3.12
N VAL A 75 9.86 10.54 -2.07
CA VAL A 75 8.40 10.62 -1.88
C VAL A 75 7.85 11.76 -2.76
N PRO A 76 6.67 11.59 -3.41
CA PRO A 76 6.06 12.68 -4.17
C PRO A 76 5.74 13.90 -3.30
N GLU A 77 5.95 15.10 -3.85
CA GLU A 77 5.79 16.37 -3.13
C GLU A 77 4.33 16.65 -2.74
N GLN A 78 3.37 16.08 -3.46
CA GLN A 78 1.94 16.23 -3.23
C GLN A 78 1.41 15.31 -2.11
N TRP A 79 2.28 14.54 -1.45
CA TRP A 79 1.86 13.63 -0.39
C TRP A 79 1.65 14.32 0.94
N TYR A 80 0.63 13.86 1.64
CA TYR A 80 0.27 14.23 2.99
C TYR A 80 0.62 13.09 3.94
N TYR A 81 0.69 13.42 5.22
CA TYR A 81 0.91 12.47 6.31
C TYR A 81 -0.16 12.68 7.37
N LYS A 82 -0.64 11.58 7.94
CA LYS A 82 -1.50 11.60 9.13
C LYS A 82 -1.08 10.50 10.10
N PHE A 83 -0.98 10.88 11.36
CA PHE A 83 -0.80 9.97 12.49
C PHE A 83 -2.13 9.81 13.21
N PHE A 84 -2.55 8.57 13.43
CA PHE A 84 -3.80 8.25 14.12
C PHE A 84 -3.56 7.84 15.58
N GLY A 85 -2.37 7.36 15.93
CA GLY A 85 -2.02 6.89 17.27
C GLY A 85 -1.43 5.49 17.26
N TYR A 86 -0.62 5.14 18.27
CA TYR A 86 0.06 3.84 18.32
C TYR A 86 -0.87 2.66 18.61
N GLU A 87 -2.02 2.92 19.22
CA GLU A 87 -3.02 1.88 19.57
C GLU A 87 -4.02 1.62 18.43
N GLU A 88 -4.00 2.45 17.39
CA GLU A 88 -4.89 2.31 16.24
C GLU A 88 -4.43 1.18 15.30
N THR A 89 -5.40 0.49 14.70
CA THR A 89 -5.13 -0.60 13.75
C THR A 89 -4.27 -0.10 12.57
N VAL A 90 -4.61 1.08 12.03
CA VAL A 90 -3.76 1.86 11.13
C VAL A 90 -3.23 3.05 11.92
N SER A 91 -1.97 2.99 12.34
CA SER A 91 -1.38 4.04 13.19
C SER A 91 -0.92 5.28 12.41
N ALA A 92 -0.59 5.12 11.13
CA ALA A 92 -0.07 6.18 10.29
C ALA A 92 -0.31 5.89 8.80
N ILE A 93 -0.48 6.96 8.01
CA ILE A 93 -0.64 6.88 6.56
C ILE A 93 0.06 8.04 5.84
N TRP A 94 0.59 7.75 4.66
CA TRP A 94 1.15 8.70 3.70
C TRP A 94 0.53 8.47 2.32
N GLY A 95 0.27 9.55 1.59
CA GLY A 95 -0.23 9.46 0.22
C GLY A 95 -0.85 10.76 -0.27
N TYR A 96 -1.54 10.71 -1.40
CA TYR A 96 -2.27 11.88 -1.91
C TYR A 96 -3.41 12.30 -0.98
N TYR A 97 -3.89 13.53 -1.16
CA TYR A 97 -4.81 14.21 -0.25
C TYR A 97 -6.01 13.33 0.18
N GLU A 98 -6.74 12.76 -0.78
CA GLU A 98 -7.94 11.95 -0.48
C GLU A 98 -7.62 10.65 0.23
N LEU A 99 -6.47 10.02 -0.06
CA LEU A 99 -6.05 8.83 0.66
C LEU A 99 -5.89 9.07 2.15
N VAL A 100 -5.43 10.28 2.52
CA VAL A 100 -5.10 10.64 3.91
C VAL A 100 -6.28 11.27 4.65
N HIS A 101 -7.17 11.96 3.93
CA HIS A 101 -8.23 12.79 4.54
C HIS A 101 -9.65 12.26 4.35
N SER A 102 -9.87 11.23 3.53
CA SER A 102 -11.19 10.69 3.26
C SER A 102 -11.27 9.21 3.63
N GLU A 103 -11.91 8.91 4.76
CA GLU A 103 -12.16 7.53 5.21
C GLU A 103 -12.96 6.74 4.15
N GLU A 104 -14.00 7.35 3.57
CA GLU A 104 -14.78 6.77 2.46
C GLU A 104 -13.90 6.34 1.27
N HIS A 105 -12.86 7.11 0.97
CA HIS A 105 -11.97 6.79 -0.16
C HIS A 105 -10.97 5.69 0.20
N PHE A 106 -10.46 5.71 1.43
CA PHE A 106 -9.56 4.67 1.94
C PHE A 106 -10.26 3.30 2.00
N ASP A 107 -11.48 3.27 2.54
CA ASP A 107 -12.29 2.06 2.63
C ASP A 107 -12.74 1.61 1.24
N GLY A 108 -13.23 2.53 0.40
CA GLY A 108 -13.63 2.23 -0.97
C GLY A 108 -12.50 1.63 -1.82
N LEU A 109 -11.24 2.02 -1.59
CA LEU A 109 -10.09 1.36 -2.21
C LEU A 109 -9.88 -0.07 -1.73
N SER A 110 -10.06 -0.30 -0.43
CA SER A 110 -9.93 -1.65 0.16
C SER A 110 -11.04 -2.58 -0.32
N GLU A 111 -12.24 -2.03 -0.54
CA GLU A 111 -13.44 -2.72 -1.01
C GLU A 111 -13.56 -2.76 -2.54
N GLN A 112 -12.61 -2.17 -3.27
CA GLN A 112 -12.59 -2.11 -4.74
C GLN A 112 -13.82 -1.41 -5.35
N GLU A 113 -14.32 -0.37 -4.69
CA GLU A 113 -15.43 0.44 -5.17
C GLU A 113 -15.04 1.29 -6.39
N THR A 114 -15.86 1.25 -7.44
CA THR A 114 -15.58 1.93 -8.72
C THR A 114 -15.19 3.40 -8.56
N LYS A 115 -15.88 4.17 -7.72
CA LYS A 115 -15.59 5.60 -7.50
C LYS A 115 -14.20 5.82 -6.89
N ALA A 116 -13.81 4.98 -5.94
CA ALA A 116 -12.50 5.04 -5.31
C ALA A 116 -11.39 4.67 -6.30
N ILE A 117 -11.61 3.65 -7.13
CA ILE A 117 -10.68 3.26 -8.20
C ILE A 117 -10.51 4.40 -9.22
N ASP A 118 -11.61 5.02 -9.67
CA ASP A 118 -11.57 6.12 -10.64
C ASP A 118 -10.78 7.33 -10.09
N LEU A 119 -11.02 7.69 -8.83
CA LEU A 119 -10.28 8.76 -8.17
C LEU A 119 -8.80 8.41 -8.01
N PHE A 120 -8.48 7.17 -7.64
CA PHE A 120 -7.09 6.70 -7.58
C PHE A 120 -6.39 6.81 -8.93
N LEU A 121 -7.04 6.36 -10.02
CA LEU A 121 -6.46 6.41 -11.37
C LEU A 121 -6.18 7.85 -11.80
N LYS A 122 -7.08 8.78 -11.46
CA LYS A 122 -6.87 10.22 -11.68
C LYS A 122 -5.63 10.72 -10.94
N ARG A 123 -5.50 10.43 -9.64
CA ARG A 123 -4.37 10.88 -8.81
C ARG A 123 -3.05 10.23 -9.23
N LYS A 124 -3.08 8.95 -9.61
CA LYS A 124 -1.94 8.23 -10.20
C LYS A 124 -1.41 8.97 -11.43
N LYS A 125 -2.29 9.36 -12.36
CA LYS A 125 -1.92 10.10 -13.57
C LYS A 125 -1.33 11.47 -13.25
N GLU A 126 -1.84 12.19 -12.25
CA GLU A 126 -1.32 13.51 -11.89
C GLU A 126 0.08 13.46 -11.24
N ILE A 127 0.40 12.37 -10.53
CA ILE A 127 1.66 12.25 -9.78
C ILE A 127 2.76 11.57 -10.62
N TYR A 128 2.39 10.65 -11.52
CA TYR A 128 3.33 9.75 -12.19
C TYR A 128 3.28 9.77 -13.73
N ASN A 129 2.44 10.61 -14.37
CA ASN A 129 2.50 10.87 -15.82
C ASN A 129 3.11 12.23 -16.17
#